data_AF-X0VGV3-F1
#
_entry.id   AF-X0VGV3-F1
#
_cell.length_a   1.000
_cell.length_b   1.000
_cell.length_c   1.000
_cell.angle_alpha   90.00
_cell.angle_beta   90.00
_cell.angle_gamma   90.00
#
_symmetry.space_group_name_H-M   'P 1'
#
loop_
_entity.id
_entity.type
_entity.pdbx_description
1 polymer ?
#
loop_
_entity_poly.entity_id
_entity_poly.type
_entity_poly.pdbx_seq_one_letter_code
_entity_poly.pdbx_strand_id
1 'polypeptide(L)' 'MGSVKDDTCGAIMVVGAGITGMQASLDAADSGYYVYLVEKSSSIGGMMSQLDKTFPTNDCAM' A
#
# COMPACT_ATOMS: atom_id res chain seq x y z
N MET A 1 16.79 3.15 6.11
CA MET A 1 16.26 2.26 5.06
C MET A 1 16.85 0.89 5.32
N GLY A 2 16.08 0.02 5.96
CA GLY A 2 16.56 -1.26 6.51
C GLY A 2 17.10 -2.17 5.41
N SER A 3 18.21 -2.82 5.74
CA SER A 3 18.81 -3.96 5.06
C SER A 3 17.75 -4.91 4.48
N VAL A 4 17.65 -4.94 3.15
CA VAL A 4 16.98 -6.01 2.41
C VAL A 4 17.68 -7.30 2.80
N LYS A 5 16.96 -8.20 3.48
CA LYS A 5 17.44 -9.54 3.79
C LYS A 5 17.23 -10.39 2.55
N ASP A 6 18.31 -10.74 1.88
CA ASP A 6 18.40 -11.55 0.65
C ASP A 6 17.96 -13.02 0.80
N ASP A 7 17.13 -13.37 1.80
CA ASP A 7 16.82 -14.77 2.16
C ASP A 7 15.38 -15.22 1.85
N THR A 8 14.55 -14.35 1.26
CA THR A 8 13.16 -14.65 0.85
C THR A 8 13.05 -14.72 -0.67
N CYS A 9 13.07 -15.94 -1.20
CA CYS A 9 12.87 -16.21 -2.63
C CYS A 9 11.42 -15.93 -3.03
N GLY A 10 11.12 -14.70 -3.45
CA GLY A 10 9.83 -14.35 -4.02
C GLY A 10 9.59 -12.85 -4.11
N ALA A 11 8.94 -12.44 -5.20
CA ALA A 11 8.40 -11.10 -5.34
C ALA A 11 6.87 -11.14 -5.41
N ILE A 12 6.21 -10.20 -4.76
CA ILE A 12 4.76 -10.07 -4.71
C ILE A 12 4.36 -8.86 -5.55
N MET A 13 3.35 -9.01 -6.41
CA MET A 13 2.77 -7.90 -7.17
C MET A 13 1.37 -7.59 -6.66
N VAL A 14 1.16 -6.38 -6.17
CA VAL A 14 -0.13 -5.87 -5.71
C VAL A 14 -0.68 -4.94 -6.78
N VAL A 15 -1.89 -5.23 -7.26
CA VAL A 15 -2.59 -4.42 -8.27
C VAL A 15 -3.71 -3.63 -7.60
N GLY A 16 -3.60 -2.30 -7.66
CA GLY A 16 -4.50 -1.35 -7.03
C GLY A 16 -3.90 -0.72 -5.77
N ALA A 17 -3.58 0.58 -5.81
CA ALA A 17 -3.05 1.36 -4.69
C ALA A 17 -4.16 2.11 -3.92
N GLY A 18 -5.26 1.42 -3.62
CA GLY A 18 -6.22 1.88 -2.60
C GLY A 18 -5.67 1.65 -1.19
N ILE A 19 -6.43 2.06 -0.17
CA ILE A 19 -6.04 1.88 1.24
C ILE A 19 -5.65 0.42 1.58
N THR A 20 -6.42 -0.55 1.06
CA THR A 20 -6.16 -1.97 1.28
C THR A 20 -4.91 -2.47 0.55
N GLY A 21 -4.67 -2.00 -0.68
CA GLY A 21 -3.51 -2.42 -1.47
C GLY A 21 -2.21 -1.84 -0.93
N MET A 22 -2.24 -0.60 -0.43
CA MET A 22 -1.11 0.00 0.28
C MET A 22 -0.80 -0.77 1.56
N GLN A 23 -1.81 -1.09 2.38
CA GLN A 23 -1.59 -1.85 3.61
C GLN A 23 -1.06 -3.27 3.33
N ALA A 24 -1.66 -4.00 2.39
CA ALA A 24 -1.20 -5.33 2.00
C ALA A 24 0.24 -5.32 1.48
N SER A 25 0.63 -4.24 0.79
CA SER A 25 2.00 -4.07 0.30
C SER A 25 3.00 -3.83 1.43
N LEU A 26 2.61 -3.05 2.45
CA LEU A 26 3.42 -2.81 3.64
C LEU A 26 3.57 -4.09 4.46
N ASP A 27 2.48 -4.81 4.72
CA ASP A 27 2.51 -6.06 5.48
C ASP A 27 3.41 -7.13 4.79
N ALA A 28 3.34 -7.20 3.46
CA ALA A 28 4.19 -8.06 2.65
C ALA A 28 5.67 -7.62 2.65
N ALA A 29 5.94 -6.31 2.60
CA ALA A 29 7.30 -5.78 2.68
C ALA A 29 7.92 -5.99 4.07
N ASP A 30 7.14 -5.81 5.14
CA ASP A 30 7.55 -6.08 6.53
C ASP A 30 7.83 -7.56 6.76
N SER A 31 7.14 -8.44 6.03
CA SER A 31 7.41 -9.88 6.00
C SER A 31 8.69 -10.26 5.25
N GLY A 32 9.37 -9.29 4.62
CA GLY A 32 10.64 -9.48 3.92
C GLY A 32 10.51 -9.82 2.44
N TYR A 33 9.33 -9.68 1.83
CA TYR A 33 9.17 -9.89 0.40
C TYR A 33 9.47 -8.62 -0.40
N TYR A 34 9.98 -8.78 -1.63
CA TYR A 34 10.05 -7.67 -2.57
C TYR A 34 8.66 -7.41 -3.16
N VAL A 35 8.14 -6.19 -3.00
CA VAL A 35 6.76 -5.86 -3.40
C VAL A 35 6.73 -4.85 -4.55
N TYR A 36 6.01 -5.20 -5.61
CA TYR A 36 5.63 -4.30 -6.70
C TYR A 36 4.20 -3.82 -6.48
N LEU A 37 4.00 -2.52 -6.25
CA LEU A 37 2.66 -1.92 -6.18
C LEU A 37 2.36 -1.22 -7.51
N VAL A 38 1.30 -1.65 -8.19
CA VAL A 38 0.88 -1.13 -9.51
C VAL A 38 -0.50 -0.50 -9.40
N GLU A 39 -0.59 0.78 -9.73
CA GLU A 39 -1.86 1.52 -9.80
C GLU A 39 -2.11 1.99 -11.23
N LYS A 40 -3.37 1.92 -11.68
CA LYS A 40 -3.75 2.38 -13.02
C LYS A 40 -3.73 3.90 -13.13
N SER A 41 -4.11 4.57 -12.06
CA SER A 41 -4.27 6.02 -11.99
C SER A 41 -2.92 6.72 -11.76
N SER A 42 -2.85 8.02 -12.05
CA SER A 42 -1.65 8.84 -11.80
C SER A 42 -1.37 9.07 -10.31
N SER A 43 -2.29 8.68 -9.42
CA SER A 43 -2.24 8.95 -7.99
C SER A 43 -2.73 7.73 -7.20
N ILE A 44 -2.11 7.50 -6.04
CA ILE A 44 -2.48 6.45 -5.08
C ILE A 44 -3.55 6.97 -4.09
N GLY A 45 -4.18 6.07 -3.34
CA GLY A 45 -5.23 6.37 -2.35
C GLY A 45 -6.63 5.87 -2.73
N GLY A 46 -6.87 5.56 -4.00
CA GLY A 46 -8.13 4.96 -4.47
C GLY A 46 -9.35 5.83 -4.19
N MET A 47 -10.40 5.26 -3.58
CA MET A 47 -11.61 6.01 -3.22
C MET A 47 -11.40 6.89 -1.98
N MET A 48 -10.49 6.49 -1.08
CA MET A 48 -10.24 7.21 0.18
C MET A 48 -9.72 8.62 -0.08
N SER A 49 -8.87 8.81 -1.10
CA SER A 49 -8.36 10.12 -1.50
C SER A 49 -9.43 11.07 -2.05
N GLN A 50 -10.61 10.57 -2.39
CA GLN A 50 -11.75 11.37 -2.85
C GLN A 50 -12.69 11.77 -1.71
N LEU A 51 -12.48 11.26 -0.49
CA LEU A 51 -13.28 11.58 0.67
C LEU A 51 -12.67 12.79 1.41
N ASP A 52 -13.50 13.74 1.84
CA ASP A 52 -13.03 14.87 2.64
C ASP A 52 -12.66 14.42 4.06
N LYS A 53 -13.48 13.54 4.64
CA LYS A 53 -13.32 13.05 6.01
C LYS A 53 -13.68 11.58 6.15
N THR A 54 -13.05 10.92 7.12
CA THR A 54 -13.34 9.54 7.50
C THR A 54 -14.17 9.48 8.77
N PHE A 55 -15.37 8.90 8.68
CA PHE A 55 -16.18 8.62 9.87
C PHE A 55 -15.55 7.45 10.66
N PRO A 56 -15.58 7.41 12.01
CA PRO A 56 -16.27 8.29 12.97
C PRO A 56 -15.45 9.46 13.50
N THR A 57 -14.13 9.42 13.32
CA THR A 57 -13.19 10.40 13.88
C THR A 57 -13.26 11.76 13.17
N ASN A 58 -13.78 11.79 11.94
CA ASN A 58 -13.86 12.97 11.10
C ASN A 58 -12.46 13.54 10.76
N ASP A 59 -11.45 12.67 10.69
CA ASP A 59 -10.11 13.01 10.25
C ASP A 59 -10.05 13.19 8.74
N CYS A 60 -9.14 14.05 8.27
CA CYS A 60 -8.85 14.20 6.85
C CYS A 60 -8.45 12.84 6.26
N ALA A 61 -9.04 12.46 5.13
CA ALA A 61 -8.78 11.15 4.53
C ALA A 61 -7.41 11.06 3.83
N MET A 62 -6.70 12.18 3.70
CA MET A 62 -5.37 12.31 3.12
C MET A 62 -4.61 13.48 3.72
#